data_AF-U2AVQ6-F1
#
_entry.id   AF-U2AVQ6-F1
#
_cell.length_a   1.000
_cell.length_b   1.000
_cell.length_c   1.000
_cell.angle_alpha   90.00
_cell.angle_beta   90.00
_cell.angle_gamma   90.00
#
_symmetry.space_group_name_H-M   'P 1'
#
loop_
_entity.id
_entity.type
_entity.pdbx_description
1 polymer ?
#
loop_
_entity_poly.entity_id
_entity_poly.type
_entity_poly.pdbx_seq_one_letter_code
_entity_poly.pdbx_strand_id
1 'polypeptide(L)'
;MRILFFLFFVATAYGQKLDELYIIIDKHSQVDTVGVMSKGIEYAKYRIYKKDKVSHSVGLSVEEGLLKKNYIMNDQKDWPSYEFYYINEKGDNPRRLVYEGDMKNVVFYSDLYGAIEPMELLQLLKETKNLYLVHENYKQEGFYIAKKVTLEPKFKLSLNEELE
;
A
#
# COMPACT_ATOMS: atom_id res chain seq x y z
N MET A 1 -2.81 -34.33 -43.77
CA MET A 1 -2.45 -34.02 -42.37
C MET A 1 -2.74 -32.54 -42.13
N ARG A 2 -3.67 -32.20 -41.23
CA ARG A 2 -3.84 -30.84 -40.71
C ARG A 2 -3.35 -30.87 -39.26
N ILE A 3 -2.20 -30.25 -39.01
CA ILE A 3 -1.66 -30.07 -37.67
C ILE A 3 -2.39 -28.85 -37.09
N LEU A 4 -3.25 -29.10 -36.10
CA LEU A 4 -3.91 -28.04 -35.34
C LEU A 4 -2.88 -27.50 -34.33
N PHE A 5 -2.36 -26.30 -34.58
CA PHE A 5 -1.57 -25.58 -33.58
C PHE A 5 -2.52 -25.12 -32.47
N PHE A 6 -2.57 -25.86 -31.37
CA PHE A 6 -3.13 -25.36 -30.12
C PHE A 6 -2.15 -24.32 -29.56
N LEU A 7 -2.45 -23.04 -29.81
CA LEU A 7 -1.89 -21.95 -29.02
C LEU A 7 -2.45 -22.09 -27.61
N PHE A 8 -1.69 -22.75 -26.74
CA PHE A 8 -1.85 -22.60 -25.30
C PHE A 8 -1.60 -21.12 -24.99
N PHE A 9 -2.68 -20.35 -24.88
CA PHE A 9 -2.66 -19.15 -24.08
C PHE A 9 -2.28 -19.61 -22.67
N VAL A 10 -1.02 -19.42 -22.29
CA VAL A 10 -0.65 -19.32 -20.89
C VAL A 10 -1.34 -18.04 -20.43
N ALA A 11 -2.58 -18.17 -19.98
CA ALA A 11 -3.23 -17.16 -19.17
C ALA A 11 -2.37 -17.07 -17.92
N THR A 12 -1.41 -16.15 -17.97
CA THR A 12 -0.69 -15.75 -16.79
C THR A 12 -1.75 -15.33 -15.77
N ALA A 13 -1.74 -15.95 -14.60
CA ALA A 13 -2.60 -15.61 -13.47
C ALA A 13 -2.17 -14.25 -12.87
N TYR A 14 -1.96 -13.24 -13.71
CA TYR A 14 -1.58 -11.90 -13.30
C TYR A 14 -2.84 -11.12 -12.93
N GLY A 15 -2.94 -10.83 -11.63
CA GLY A 15 -3.55 -9.61 -11.14
C GLY A 15 -5.06 -9.67 -11.05
N GLN A 16 -5.60 -10.47 -10.13
CA GLN A 16 -6.88 -10.08 -9.56
C GLN A 16 -6.70 -8.71 -8.90
N LYS A 17 -7.41 -7.72 -9.42
CA LYS A 17 -7.33 -6.33 -8.96
C LYS A 17 -8.20 -6.16 -7.73
N LEU A 18 -7.71 -5.38 -6.77
CA LEU A 18 -8.56 -4.92 -5.67
C LEU A 18 -9.39 -3.72 -6.14
N ASP A 19 -10.70 -3.83 -5.97
CA ASP A 19 -11.60 -2.68 -6.17
C ASP A 19 -11.34 -1.60 -5.12
N GLU A 20 -11.09 -2.02 -3.88
CA GLU A 20 -10.80 -1.15 -2.75
C GLU A 20 -9.70 -1.75 -1.88
N LEU A 21 -8.77 -0.91 -1.41
CA LEU A 21 -7.77 -1.24 -0.40
C LEU A 21 -7.67 -0.09 0.60
N TYR A 22 -7.68 -0.43 1.89
CA TYR A 22 -7.51 0.50 2.98
C TYR A 22 -6.12 0.30 3.60
N ILE A 23 -5.33 1.37 3.60
CA ILE A 23 -4.04 1.43 4.27
C ILE A 23 -4.24 2.16 5.60
N ILE A 24 -4.06 1.43 6.69
CA ILE A 24 -4.19 1.97 8.05
C ILE A 24 -2.84 2.54 8.48
N ILE A 25 -2.80 3.86 8.72
CA ILE A 25 -1.68 4.56 9.34
C ILE A 25 -1.75 4.30 10.84
N ASP A 26 -0.95 3.34 11.28
CA ASP A 26 -0.84 2.91 12.68
C ASP A 26 0.08 3.82 13.50
N LYS A 27 0.13 3.61 14.81
CA LYS A 27 0.96 4.40 15.75
C LYS A 27 2.47 4.30 15.52
N HIS A 28 2.95 3.36 14.72
CA HIS A 28 4.37 3.17 14.41
C HIS A 28 4.80 3.92 13.14
N SER A 29 3.84 4.53 12.43
CA SER A 29 4.03 5.43 11.30
C SER A 29 4.30 6.88 11.76
N GLN A 30 5.29 7.55 11.17
CA GLN A 30 5.48 9.01 11.31
C GLN A 30 5.07 9.72 10.03
N VAL A 31 4.10 10.63 10.06
CA VAL A 31 3.60 11.33 8.87
C VAL A 31 4.06 12.79 8.84
N ASP A 32 4.91 13.15 7.88
CA ASP A 32 5.20 14.57 7.55
C ASP A 32 4.32 15.03 6.39
N THR A 33 3.57 16.13 6.55
CA THR A 33 2.87 16.78 5.43
C THR A 33 3.75 17.88 4.86
N VAL A 34 4.24 17.71 3.63
CA VAL A 34 4.92 18.78 2.88
C VAL A 34 3.98 19.26 1.79
N GLY A 35 3.42 20.46 1.95
CA GLY A 35 2.54 21.09 0.97
C GLY A 35 3.33 21.88 -0.06
N VAL A 36 3.28 21.47 -1.33
CA VAL A 36 3.80 22.27 -2.47
C VAL A 36 2.61 22.72 -3.30
N MET A 37 2.32 24.02 -3.26
CA MET A 37 1.28 24.65 -4.09
C MET A 37 1.86 25.03 -5.44
N SER A 38 1.45 24.35 -6.51
CA SER A 38 1.81 24.72 -7.88
C SER A 38 0.56 24.70 -8.77
N LYS A 39 0.25 25.83 -9.40
CA LYS A 39 -0.83 25.97 -10.40
C LYS A 39 -2.21 25.44 -9.95
N GLY A 40 -2.59 25.65 -8.69
CA GLY A 40 -3.90 25.21 -8.16
C GLY A 40 -3.99 23.71 -7.84
N ILE A 41 -2.88 22.98 -7.93
CA ILE A 41 -2.72 21.63 -7.41
C ILE A 41 -1.88 21.73 -6.13
N GLU A 42 -2.42 21.23 -5.01
CA GLU A 42 -1.68 21.06 -3.77
C GLU A 42 -1.04 19.68 -3.77
N TYR A 43 0.28 19.60 -3.88
CA TYR A 43 0.98 18.34 -3.64
C TYR A 43 1.19 18.22 -2.15
N ALA A 44 0.41 17.38 -1.49
CA ALA A 44 0.64 17.01 -0.11
C ALA A 44 1.48 15.72 -0.09
N LYS A 45 2.79 15.85 0.08
CA LYS A 45 3.63 14.68 0.35
C LYS A 45 3.37 14.25 1.79
N TYR A 46 2.85 13.05 1.99
CA TYR A 46 2.85 12.41 3.29
C TYR A 46 4.07 11.53 3.35
N ARG A 47 5.15 12.04 3.94
CA ARG A 47 6.31 11.17 4.15
C ARG A 47 6.02 10.33 5.37
N ILE A 48 5.91 9.03 5.17
CA ILE A 48 5.58 8.13 6.24
C ILE A 48 6.84 7.34 6.62
N TYR A 49 7.46 7.62 7.78
CA TYR A 49 8.65 6.88 8.24
C TYR A 49 8.27 5.75 9.18
N LYS A 50 9.13 4.73 9.22
CA LYS A 50 9.08 3.62 10.17
C LYS A 50 9.88 3.96 11.42
N LYS A 51 9.35 3.61 12.60
CA LYS A 51 10.15 3.47 13.84
C LYS A 51 10.83 2.10 13.84
N ASP A 52 12.08 2.01 14.28
CA ASP A 52 13.08 0.95 14.00
C ASP A 52 12.72 -0.54 14.26
N LYS A 53 11.50 -0.91 14.63
CA LYS A 53 11.15 -2.30 15.01
C LYS A 53 10.01 -2.86 14.14
N VAL A 54 10.36 -3.62 13.10
CA VAL A 54 9.46 -4.61 12.47
C VAL A 54 10.06 -5.97 12.74
N SER A 55 9.33 -6.83 13.44
CA SER A 55 9.75 -8.19 13.81
C SER A 55 9.12 -9.27 12.93
N HIS A 56 8.43 -8.87 11.85
CA HIS A 56 7.74 -9.80 10.97
C HIS A 56 7.83 -9.40 9.50
N SER A 57 7.98 -10.43 8.67
CA SER A 57 7.81 -10.35 7.23
C SER A 57 6.34 -10.53 6.88
N VAL A 58 5.87 -9.90 5.81
CA VAL A 58 4.51 -10.03 5.29
C VAL A 58 4.56 -10.41 3.82
N GLY A 59 3.95 -11.55 3.49
CA GLY A 59 3.54 -11.87 2.11
C GLY A 59 2.15 -11.31 1.84
N LEU A 60 1.95 -10.64 0.71
CA LEU A 60 0.67 -10.07 0.30
C LEU A 60 0.26 -10.69 -1.04
N SER A 61 -0.92 -11.28 -1.11
CA SER A 61 -1.48 -11.81 -2.36
C SER A 61 -2.96 -11.47 -2.49
N VAL A 62 -3.52 -11.59 -3.69
CA VAL A 62 -4.95 -11.37 -3.95
C VAL A 62 -5.58 -12.68 -4.40
N GLU A 63 -6.63 -13.10 -3.69
CA GLU A 63 -7.42 -14.29 -3.98
C GLU A 63 -8.90 -13.94 -3.92
N GLU A 64 -9.63 -14.23 -5.00
CA GLU A 64 -11.04 -13.91 -5.19
C GLU A 64 -11.39 -12.44 -4.93
N GLY A 65 -10.48 -11.52 -5.28
CA GLY A 65 -10.63 -10.09 -5.03
C GLY A 65 -10.47 -9.67 -3.56
N LEU A 66 -9.96 -10.58 -2.71
CA LEU A 66 -9.66 -10.35 -1.31
C LEU A 66 -8.15 -10.37 -1.06
N LEU A 67 -7.68 -9.46 -0.23
CA LEU A 67 -6.30 -9.41 0.20
C LEU A 67 -6.01 -10.56 1.20
N LYS A 68 -5.03 -11.39 0.89
CA LYS A 68 -4.46 -12.39 1.79
C LYS A 68 -3.12 -11.89 2.32
N LYS A 69 -2.88 -12.17 3.60
CA LYS A 69 -1.68 -11.73 4.33
C LYS A 69 -1.07 -12.91 5.05
N ASN A 70 0.21 -13.17 4.81
CA ASN A 70 0.97 -14.23 5.46
C ASN A 70 2.07 -13.60 6.31
N TYR A 71 1.96 -13.76 7.64
CA TYR A 71 2.92 -13.19 8.59
C TYR A 71 3.98 -14.24 8.96
N ILE A 72 5.24 -13.86 8.84
CA ILE A 72 6.37 -14.71 9.21
C ILE A 72 7.22 -13.95 10.22
N MET A 73 7.28 -14.40 11.48
CA MET A 73 8.16 -13.81 12.48
C MET A 73 9.61 -13.98 12.02
N ASN A 74 10.35 -12.88 11.98
CA ASN A 74 11.75 -12.89 11.60
C ASN A 74 12.48 -11.81 12.39
N ASP A 75 13.27 -12.26 13.36
CA ASP A 75 13.88 -11.38 14.36
C ASP A 75 15.11 -10.63 13.82
N GLN A 76 15.60 -10.98 12.61
CA GLN A 76 16.84 -10.44 12.03
C GLN A 76 16.73 -10.25 10.52
N LYS A 77 16.11 -9.16 10.07
CA LYS A 77 16.18 -8.75 8.67
C LYS A 77 16.29 -7.23 8.54
N ASP A 78 17.26 -6.80 7.73
CA ASP A 78 17.31 -5.42 7.26
C ASP A 78 16.17 -5.21 6.28
N TRP A 79 15.24 -4.36 6.69
CA TRP A 79 14.05 -4.06 5.91
C TRP A 79 14.29 -2.84 5.03
N PRO A 80 13.93 -2.88 3.73
CA PRO A 80 13.99 -1.70 2.89
C PRO A 80 13.14 -0.56 3.49
N SER A 81 13.60 0.67 3.31
CA SER A 81 12.76 1.84 3.59
C SER A 81 11.86 2.15 2.40
N TYR A 82 10.61 2.50 2.69
CA TYR A 82 9.65 2.92 1.68
C TYR A 82 9.24 4.38 1.93
N GLU A 83 9.12 5.16 0.86
CA GLU A 83 8.47 6.47 0.90
C GLU A 83 7.25 6.43 -0.03
N PHE A 84 6.06 6.63 0.54
CA PHE A 84 4.85 6.86 -0.27
C PHE A 84 4.69 8.36 -0.48
N TYR A 85 4.41 8.75 -1.72
CA TYR A 85 3.95 10.08 -2.03
C TYR A 85 2.52 9.91 -2.51
N TYR A 86 1.67 10.85 -2.16
CA TYR A 86 0.34 10.89 -2.72
C TYR A 86 0.02 12.29 -3.19
N ILE A 87 -0.91 12.39 -4.12
CA ILE A 87 -1.35 13.65 -4.67
C ILE A 87 -2.66 14.05 -4.00
N ASN A 88 -2.74 15.29 -3.51
CA ASN A 88 -3.95 15.87 -2.94
C ASN A 88 -4.48 16.96 -3.87
N GLU A 89 -5.07 16.58 -4.99
CA GLU A 89 -5.57 17.56 -5.94
C GLU A 89 -6.58 18.50 -5.26
N LYS A 90 -6.20 19.78 -5.11
CA LYS A 90 -7.00 20.86 -4.51
C LYS A 90 -7.26 20.76 -3.00
N GLY A 91 -6.47 19.97 -2.26
CA GLY A 91 -6.54 19.96 -0.79
C GLY A 91 -7.68 19.11 -0.19
N ASP A 92 -8.64 18.64 -1.00
CA ASP A 92 -9.84 17.95 -0.52
C ASP A 92 -10.11 16.64 -1.27
N ASN A 93 -9.17 15.70 -1.15
CA ASN A 93 -9.39 14.31 -1.52
C ASN A 93 -10.74 13.79 -0.96
N PRO A 94 -11.57 13.11 -1.78
CA PRO A 94 -12.87 12.63 -1.34
C PRO A 94 -12.78 11.80 -0.06
N ARG A 95 -13.55 12.22 0.95
CA ARG A 95 -13.65 11.53 2.23
C ARG A 95 -14.91 10.68 2.23
N ARG A 96 -14.83 9.52 2.85
CA ARG A 96 -16.01 8.75 3.20
C ARG A 96 -15.93 8.26 4.63
N LEU A 97 -17.08 8.29 5.30
CA LEU A 97 -17.28 7.56 6.53
C LEU A 97 -17.41 6.08 6.18
N VAL A 98 -16.69 5.21 6.87
CA VAL A 98 -16.70 3.77 6.63
C VAL A 98 -16.67 3.03 7.96
N TYR A 99 -17.53 2.02 8.09
CA TYR A 99 -17.53 1.13 9.23
C TYR A 99 -16.41 0.08 9.08
N GLU A 100 -15.72 -0.26 10.17
CA GLU A 100 -14.59 -1.17 10.12
C GLU A 100 -14.94 -2.56 9.57
N GLY A 101 -16.14 -3.06 9.84
CA GLY A 101 -16.61 -4.35 9.35
C GLY A 101 -16.83 -4.38 7.82
N ASP A 102 -16.95 -3.22 7.18
CA ASP A 102 -17.13 -3.12 5.73
C ASP A 102 -15.80 -3.06 4.98
N MET A 103 -14.68 -2.90 5.70
CA MET A 103 -13.34 -2.85 5.12
C MET A 103 -12.85 -4.26 4.80
N LYS A 104 -13.13 -4.74 3.57
CA LYS A 104 -12.77 -6.10 3.14
C LYS A 104 -11.27 -6.32 2.96
N ASN A 105 -10.55 -5.29 2.52
CA ASN A 105 -9.12 -5.39 2.16
C ASN A 105 -8.34 -4.35 2.96
N VAL A 106 -7.66 -4.81 4.02
CA VAL A 106 -6.98 -3.93 4.96
C VAL A 106 -5.52 -4.35 5.12
N VAL A 107 -4.62 -3.39 4.96
CA VAL A 107 -3.20 -3.55 5.25
C VAL A 107 -2.78 -2.50 6.27
N PHE A 108 -2.03 -2.91 7.29
CA PHE A 108 -1.39 -1.95 8.17
C PHE A 108 -0.18 -1.36 7.47
N TYR A 109 0.13 -0.11 7.77
CA TYR A 109 1.30 0.52 7.20
C TYR A 109 2.58 -0.25 7.54
N SER A 110 2.70 -0.77 8.75
CA SER A 110 3.82 -1.64 9.15
C SER A 110 3.98 -2.87 8.25
N ASP A 111 2.89 -3.40 7.70
CA ASP A 111 2.90 -4.59 6.84
C ASP A 111 3.54 -4.30 5.48
N LEU A 112 3.44 -3.05 5.01
CA LEU A 112 4.08 -2.59 3.78
C LEU A 112 5.62 -2.59 3.91
N TYR A 113 6.16 -2.32 5.11
CA TYR A 113 7.62 -2.39 5.35
C TYR A 113 8.14 -3.82 5.46
N GLY A 114 7.34 -4.71 6.05
CA GLY A 114 7.67 -6.12 6.15
C GLY A 114 7.48 -6.88 4.83
N ALA A 115 7.05 -6.20 3.75
CA ALA A 115 6.74 -6.84 2.48
C ALA A 115 7.94 -7.64 1.95
N ILE A 116 7.73 -8.94 1.77
CA ILE A 116 8.77 -9.85 1.26
C ILE A 116 9.10 -9.53 -0.20
N GLU A 117 8.10 -9.10 -0.96
CA GLU A 117 8.17 -8.82 -2.40
C GLU A 117 7.73 -7.36 -2.67
N PRO A 118 8.68 -6.41 -2.58
CA PRO A 118 8.39 -4.97 -2.69
C PRO A 118 7.78 -4.57 -4.03
N MET A 119 8.15 -5.27 -5.10
CA MET A 119 7.67 -5.00 -6.46
C MET A 119 6.25 -5.50 -6.67
N GLU A 120 5.87 -6.62 -6.04
CA GLU A 120 4.49 -7.10 -6.09
C GLU A 120 3.56 -6.18 -5.30
N LEU A 121 4.01 -5.71 -4.13
CA LEU A 121 3.31 -4.66 -3.39
C LEU A 121 3.12 -3.40 -4.25
N LEU A 122 4.15 -2.95 -4.96
CA LEU A 122 4.04 -1.80 -5.86
C LEU A 122 2.95 -1.99 -6.91
N GLN A 123 2.98 -3.15 -7.57
CA GLN A 123 2.03 -3.47 -8.62
C GLN A 123 0.60 -3.51 -8.06
N LEU A 124 0.40 -4.15 -6.91
CA LEU A 124 -0.87 -4.19 -6.19
C LEU A 124 -1.41 -2.78 -5.93
N LEU A 125 -0.58 -1.88 -5.41
CA LEU A 125 -0.98 -0.49 -5.15
C LEU A 125 -1.36 0.24 -6.44
N LYS A 126 -0.56 0.09 -7.51
CA LYS A 126 -0.85 0.74 -8.80
C LYS A 126 -2.11 0.23 -9.48
N GLU A 127 -2.42 -1.05 -9.33
CA GLU A 127 -3.58 -1.69 -9.98
C GLU A 127 -4.87 -1.57 -9.16
N THR A 128 -4.77 -1.20 -7.88
CA THR A 128 -5.93 -0.99 -7.02
C THR A 128 -6.72 0.24 -7.48
N LYS A 129 -8.01 0.06 -7.74
CA LYS A 129 -8.88 1.13 -8.28
C LYS A 129 -9.14 2.24 -7.27
N ASN A 130 -9.40 1.88 -6.00
CA ASN A 130 -9.66 2.84 -4.94
C ASN A 130 -8.74 2.55 -3.74
N LEU A 131 -7.71 3.39 -3.60
CA LEU A 131 -6.85 3.39 -2.43
C LEU A 131 -7.35 4.40 -1.40
N TYR A 132 -7.46 3.96 -0.16
CA TYR A 132 -7.89 4.78 0.96
C TYR A 132 -6.82 4.81 2.05
N LEU A 133 -6.50 6.02 2.53
CA LEU A 133 -5.75 6.19 3.76
C LEU A 133 -6.71 6.41 4.93
N VAL A 134 -6.45 5.70 6.02
CA VAL A 134 -7.20 5.79 7.27
C VAL A 134 -6.19 5.98 8.39
N HIS A 135 -6.42 6.95 9.27
CA HIS A 135 -5.59 7.10 10.46
C HIS A 135 -6.22 6.30 11.60
N GLU A 136 -5.47 5.37 12.20
CA GLU A 136 -5.98 4.50 13.27
C GLU A 136 -6.56 5.30 14.46
N ASN A 137 -5.91 6.42 14.80
CA ASN A 137 -6.30 7.30 15.90
C ASN A 137 -7.61 8.07 15.66
N TYR A 138 -8.16 8.06 14.45
CA TYR A 138 -9.41 8.74 14.11
C TYR A 138 -10.62 7.80 14.06
N LYS A 139 -10.52 6.65 14.74
CA LYS A 139 -11.65 5.74 14.96
C LYS A 139 -12.63 6.33 15.98
N GLN A 140 -13.91 6.39 15.63
CA GLN A 140 -14.99 6.74 16.55
C GLN A 140 -16.13 5.72 16.39
N GLU A 141 -16.48 5.02 17.47
CA GLU A 141 -17.59 4.05 17.50
C GLU A 141 -17.55 2.99 16.37
N GLY A 142 -16.35 2.54 15.98
CA GLY A 142 -16.20 1.59 14.88
C GLY A 142 -16.11 2.21 13.47
N PHE A 143 -16.30 3.51 13.35
CA PHE A 143 -16.21 4.25 12.10
C PHE A 143 -14.85 4.93 11.94
N TYR A 144 -14.40 4.99 10.70
CA TYR A 144 -13.23 5.72 10.27
C TYR A 144 -13.59 6.74 9.20
N ILE A 145 -12.79 7.81 9.12
CA ILE A 145 -12.77 8.70 7.96
C ILE A 145 -11.69 8.19 7.00
N ALA A 146 -12.11 7.58 5.91
CA ALA A 146 -11.24 7.13 4.82
C ALA A 146 -11.06 8.24 3.79
N LYS A 147 -9.81 8.59 3.50
CA LYS A 147 -9.45 9.57 2.46
C LYS A 147 -9.00 8.83 1.22
N LYS A 148 -9.72 9.00 0.11
CA LYS A 148 -9.29 8.43 -1.17
C LYS A 148 -8.02 9.12 -1.64
N VAL A 149 -7.02 8.36 -2.07
CA VAL A 149 -5.75 8.93 -2.55
C VAL A 149 -5.31 8.29 -3.85
N THR A 150 -4.57 9.07 -4.65
CA THR A 150 -3.74 8.54 -5.72
C THR A 150 -2.31 8.51 -5.21
N LEU A 151 -1.71 7.32 -5.12
CA LEU A 151 -0.32 7.17 -4.72
C LEU A 151 0.59 7.34 -5.93
N GLU A 152 1.61 8.18 -5.80
CA GLU A 152 2.81 8.14 -6.64
C GLU A 152 3.93 7.49 -5.82
N PRO A 153 4.02 6.15 -5.80
CA PRO A 153 5.07 5.48 -5.06
C PRO A 153 6.44 5.87 -5.67
N LYS A 154 7.30 6.49 -4.86
CA LYS A 154 8.71 6.71 -5.22
C LYS A 154 9.56 5.86 -4.28
N PHE A 155 10.19 4.83 -4.83
CA PHE A 155 11.09 3.99 -4.06
C PHE A 155 12.38 4.74 -3.81
N LYS A 156 12.71 4.90 -2.54
CA LYS A 156 14.11 5.05 -2.14
C LYS A 156 14.50 3.73 -1.49
N LEU A 157 14.99 2.80 -2.30
CA LEU A 157 15.66 1.62 -1.76
C LEU A 157 16.94 2.12 -1.08
N SER A 158 16.89 2.31 0.24
CA SER A 158 18.09 2.35 1.05
C SER A 158 18.60 0.91 1.11
N LEU A 159 19.28 0.46 0.06
CA LEU A 159 20.28 -0.57 0.23
C LEU A 159 21.35 0.06 1.11
N ASN A 160 21.74 -0.61 2.19
CA ASN A 160 23.04 -0.27 2.77
C ASN A 160 24.04 -0.51 1.64
N GLU A 161 24.51 0.57 1.01
CA GLU A 161 25.78 0.56 0.29
C GLU A 161 26.89 0.43 1.34
N GLU A 162 26.94 -0.72 1.99
CA GLU A 162 28.13 -1.22 2.65
C GLU A 162 28.29 -2.65 2.15
N LEU A 163 29.26 -2.80 1.23
CA LEU A 163 29.88 -4.01 0.67
C LEU A 163 29.70 -4.14 -0.86
N GLU A 164 30.52 -3.38 -1.60
CA GLU A 164 31.66 -3.92 -2.39
C GLU A 164 32.62 -2.80 -2.81
#